data_AF-A0A3E2NVZ9-F1
#
_entry.id   AF-A0A3E2NVZ9-F1
#
_cell.length_a   1.000
_cell.length_b   1.000
_cell.length_c   1.000
_cell.angle_alpha   90.00
_cell.angle_beta   90.00
_cell.angle_gamma   90.00
#
_symmetry.space_group_name_H-M   'P 1'
#
loop_
_entity.id
_entity.type
_entity.pdbx_description
1 polymer ?
#
loop_
_entity_poly.entity_id
_entity_poly.type
_entity_poly.pdbx_seq_one_letter_code
_entity_poly.pdbx_strand_id
1 'polypeptide(L)'
;MKAGGNGAAQLTKFGGWNHAHPGNSGPSPDDVFLLIENLSQPDLVSTGATAIKYYRDSASITVVTSQGNYVVTVKDWGKLQAAYERFSDDPGGFDDEYRDFAGIYLQQYATANGSASIYALSQLLGASINVYREDRNLNGGSYYPVKNTGMLITPLNCQ
;
A
#
# COMPACT_ATOMS: atom_id res chain seq x y z
N MET A 1 18.16 -28.09 14.31
CA MET A 1 16.92 -28.48 13.61
C MET A 1 16.48 -27.31 12.75
N LYS A 2 16.17 -27.57 11.47
CA LYS A 2 15.72 -26.62 10.45
C LYS A 2 14.36 -26.01 10.81
N ALA A 3 14.16 -24.75 10.41
CA ALA A 3 13.23 -24.30 9.36
C ALA A 3 13.33 -22.76 9.30
N GLY A 4 13.33 -22.07 8.17
CA GLY A 4 12.98 -22.40 6.80
C GLY A 4 12.54 -21.08 6.18
N GLY A 5 13.22 -20.64 5.11
CA GLY A 5 12.81 -19.44 4.38
C GLY A 5 11.43 -19.60 3.76
N ASN A 6 10.74 -18.48 3.56
CA ASN A 6 9.79 -18.27 2.45
C ASN A 6 9.26 -16.83 2.48
N GLY A 7 9.50 -16.12 1.37
CA GLY A 7 8.97 -14.79 1.11
C GLY A 7 9.77 -14.07 0.04
N ALA A 8 10.04 -14.75 -1.09
CA ALA A 8 10.78 -14.17 -2.20
C ALA A 8 9.98 -13.03 -2.81
N ALA A 9 10.36 -11.78 -2.49
CA ALA A 9 10.03 -10.61 -3.29
C ALA A 9 10.68 -10.81 -4.67
N GLN A 10 9.92 -11.30 -5.64
CA GLN A 10 10.42 -11.46 -7.00
C GLN A 10 10.41 -10.13 -7.75
N LEU A 11 11.62 -9.75 -8.13
CA LEU A 11 12.04 -8.56 -8.86
C LEU A 11 11.46 -8.52 -10.28
N THR A 12 10.73 -7.46 -10.66
CA THR A 12 10.61 -7.02 -12.07
C THR A 12 11.28 -5.66 -12.22
N LYS A 13 12.60 -5.73 -11.99
CA LYS A 13 13.66 -4.74 -12.15
C LYS A 13 13.50 -3.37 -11.50
N PHE A 14 12.39 -2.60 -11.56
CA PHE A 14 12.27 -1.32 -10.81
C PHE A 14 10.83 -0.81 -10.53
N GLY A 15 9.75 -1.54 -10.84
CA GLY A 15 8.40 -0.94 -10.87
C GLY A 15 7.31 -1.58 -10.01
N GLY A 16 7.55 -2.72 -9.37
CA GLY A 16 6.49 -3.44 -8.65
C GLY A 16 7.04 -4.32 -7.54
N TRP A 17 6.49 -4.16 -6.33
CA TRP A 17 6.69 -5.11 -5.22
C TRP A 17 5.40 -5.87 -4.95
N ASN A 18 5.52 -7.13 -4.57
CA ASN A 18 4.39 -7.93 -4.08
C ASN A 18 4.62 -8.23 -2.60
N HIS A 19 3.66 -7.92 -1.76
CA HIS A 19 3.68 -8.28 -0.34
C HIS A 19 2.39 -9.03 0.03
N ALA A 20 2.51 -10.09 0.83
CA ALA A 20 1.40 -11.00 1.11
C ALA A 20 0.88 -10.83 2.53
N HIS A 21 -0.42 -10.56 2.68
CA HIS A 21 -1.10 -10.46 3.98
C HIS A 21 -2.04 -11.66 4.19
N PRO A 22 -1.53 -12.79 4.73
CA PRO A 22 -2.36 -13.96 5.00
C PRO A 22 -3.44 -13.71 6.08
N GLY A 23 -3.24 -12.70 6.93
CA GLY A 23 -4.21 -12.24 7.94
C GLY A 23 -5.35 -11.38 7.39
N ASN A 24 -5.41 -11.15 6.07
CA ASN A 24 -6.42 -10.34 5.39
C ASN A 24 -6.47 -8.84 5.77
N SER A 25 -5.41 -8.31 6.37
CA SER A 25 -5.21 -6.86 6.39
C SER A 25 -4.94 -6.35 4.98
N GLY A 26 -5.40 -5.14 4.69
CA GLY A 26 -5.02 -4.43 3.46
C GLY A 26 -3.60 -3.88 3.57
N PRO A 27 -3.14 -3.09 2.58
CA PRO A 27 -1.84 -2.42 2.66
C PRO A 27 -1.73 -1.54 3.89
N SER A 28 -0.53 -1.46 4.44
CA SER A 28 -0.12 -0.67 5.60
C SER A 28 0.90 0.42 5.20
N PRO A 29 1.25 1.36 6.10
CA PRO A 29 2.29 2.34 5.81
C PRO A 29 3.64 1.71 5.47
N ASP A 30 4.04 0.64 6.17
CA ASP A 30 5.30 -0.08 5.92
C ASP A 30 5.39 -0.56 4.46
N ASP A 31 4.31 -1.15 3.94
CA ASP A 31 4.22 -1.58 2.54
C ASP A 31 4.57 -0.44 1.58
N VAL A 32 4.01 0.75 1.83
CA VAL A 32 4.21 1.91 0.98
C VAL A 32 5.60 2.50 1.16
N PHE A 33 6.15 2.49 2.38
CA PHE A 33 7.46 3.05 2.66
C PHE A 33 8.62 2.25 2.06
N LEU A 34 8.42 0.97 1.74
CA LEU A 34 9.34 0.23 0.86
C LEU A 34 9.59 0.93 -0.47
N LEU A 35 8.64 1.73 -0.98
CA LEU A 35 8.82 2.51 -2.21
C LEU A 35 9.83 3.66 -2.01
N ILE A 36 9.93 4.21 -0.81
CA ILE A 36 10.91 5.25 -0.46
C ILE A 36 12.28 4.61 -0.23
N GLU A 37 12.33 3.54 0.56
CA GLU A 37 13.59 2.83 0.86
C GLU A 37 14.29 2.36 -0.41
N ASN A 38 13.52 1.92 -1.41
CA ASN A 38 14.08 1.45 -2.67
C ASN A 38 14.79 2.53 -3.49
N LEU A 39 14.50 3.82 -3.28
CA LEU A 39 15.22 4.93 -3.92
C LEU A 39 16.70 4.97 -3.53
N SER A 40 17.05 4.35 -2.39
CA SER A 40 18.41 4.28 -1.87
C SER A 40 19.17 3.00 -2.28
N GLN A 41 18.55 2.08 -3.02
CA GLN A 41 19.16 0.81 -3.39
C GLN A 41 20.41 1.03 -4.27
N PRO A 42 21.57 0.43 -3.92
CA PRO A 42 22.83 0.67 -4.65
C PRO A 42 22.73 0.41 -6.15
N ASP A 43 21.98 -0.60 -6.58
CA ASP A 43 21.80 -0.93 -7.99
C ASP A 43 20.99 0.12 -8.75
N LEU A 44 19.93 0.66 -8.13
CA LEU A 44 19.14 1.75 -8.70
C LEU A 44 19.99 3.04 -8.80
N VAL A 45 20.70 3.36 -7.72
CA VAL A 45 21.52 4.57 -7.62
C VAL A 45 22.69 4.53 -8.61
N SER A 46 23.40 3.40 -8.71
CA SER A 46 24.54 3.22 -9.62
C SER A 46 24.15 3.25 -11.10
N THR A 47 22.88 2.94 -11.43
CA THR A 47 22.36 3.05 -12.80
C THR A 47 22.17 4.52 -13.22
N GLY A 48 21.98 5.43 -12.26
CA GLY A 48 21.93 6.88 -12.48
C GLY A 48 20.53 7.48 -12.59
N ALA A 49 20.49 8.80 -12.81
CA ALA A 49 19.28 9.63 -12.69
C ALA A 49 18.10 9.17 -13.57
N THR A 50 18.36 8.65 -14.76
CA THR A 50 17.31 8.14 -15.67
C THR A 50 16.57 6.95 -15.05
N ALA A 51 17.27 6.04 -14.37
CA ALA A 51 16.64 4.89 -13.72
C ALA A 51 15.84 5.32 -12.50
N ILE A 52 16.34 6.27 -11.71
CA ILE A 52 15.60 6.87 -10.58
C ILE A 52 14.32 7.54 -11.07
N LYS A 53 14.38 8.27 -12.19
CA LYS A 53 13.18 8.86 -12.79
C LYS A 53 12.18 7.78 -13.21
N TYR A 54 12.64 6.77 -13.94
CA TYR A 54 11.79 5.65 -14.38
C TYR A 54 11.12 4.94 -13.20
N TYR A 55 11.89 4.68 -12.13
CA TYR A 55 11.38 4.14 -10.88
C TYR A 55 10.26 5.02 -10.32
N ARG A 56 10.50 6.33 -10.16
CA ARG A 56 9.50 7.26 -9.63
C ARG A 56 8.23 7.35 -10.48
N ASP A 57 8.34 7.18 -11.80
CA ASP A 57 7.22 7.21 -12.73
C ASP A 57 6.39 5.91 -12.74
N SER A 58 6.94 4.80 -12.26
CA SER A 58 6.34 3.46 -12.42
C SER A 58 6.18 2.65 -11.13
N ALA A 59 6.73 3.11 -10.01
CA ALA A 59 6.72 2.38 -8.76
C ALA A 59 5.31 2.10 -8.24
N SER A 60 5.08 0.85 -7.87
CA SER A 60 3.86 0.37 -7.26
C SER A 60 4.15 -0.73 -6.26
N ILE A 61 3.28 -0.89 -5.27
CA ILE A 61 3.24 -2.11 -4.43
C ILE A 61 1.89 -2.78 -4.56
N THR A 62 1.92 -4.09 -4.79
CA THR A 62 0.74 -4.95 -4.82
C THR A 62 0.69 -5.72 -3.50
N VAL A 63 -0.40 -5.55 -2.76
CA VAL A 63 -0.66 -6.33 -1.55
C VAL A 63 -1.67 -7.42 -1.87
N VAL A 64 -1.24 -8.67 -1.72
CA VAL A 64 -2.04 -9.87 -2.00
C VAL A 64 -2.69 -10.35 -0.71
N THR A 65 -4.02 -10.40 -0.70
CA THR A 65 -4.81 -10.89 0.45
C THR A 65 -5.73 -12.03 0.00
N SER A 66 -6.27 -12.81 0.94
CA SER A 66 -7.26 -13.84 0.57
C SER A 66 -8.60 -13.24 0.11
N GLN A 67 -8.84 -11.93 0.28
CA GLN A 67 -10.07 -11.22 -0.11
C GLN A 67 -9.96 -10.39 -1.40
N GLY A 68 -8.75 -10.18 -1.89
CA GLY A 68 -8.49 -9.33 -3.06
C GLY A 68 -7.05 -8.86 -3.10
N ASN A 69 -6.57 -8.53 -4.29
CA ASN A 69 -5.32 -7.81 -4.44
C ASN A 69 -5.57 -6.30 -4.34
N TYR A 70 -4.61 -5.59 -3.77
CA TYR A 70 -4.56 -4.13 -3.76
C TYR A 70 -3.32 -3.67 -4.50
N VAL A 71 -3.42 -2.60 -5.27
CA VAL A 71 -2.26 -1.95 -5.89
C VAL A 71 -2.18 -0.53 -5.36
N VAL A 72 -1.03 -0.15 -4.85
CA VAL A 72 -0.74 1.20 -4.37
C VAL A 72 0.28 1.83 -5.29
N THR A 73 0.01 3.03 -5.79
CA THR A 73 0.95 3.82 -6.58
C THR A 73 1.24 5.15 -5.90
N VAL A 74 2.39 5.75 -6.21
CA VAL A 74 2.75 7.06 -5.65
C VAL A 74 2.10 8.17 -6.46
N LYS A 75 1.34 9.04 -5.79
CA LYS A 75 0.72 10.24 -6.35
C LYS A 75 1.63 11.46 -6.22
N ASP A 76 2.31 11.58 -5.08
CA ASP A 76 3.18 12.71 -4.76
C ASP A 76 4.37 12.23 -3.89
N TRP A 77 5.54 12.16 -4.51
CA TRP A 77 6.76 11.68 -3.86
C TRP A 77 7.25 12.61 -2.74
N GLY A 78 7.02 13.92 -2.83
CA GLY A 78 7.43 14.86 -1.80
C GLY A 78 6.61 14.69 -0.53
N LYS A 79 5.29 14.51 -0.68
CA LYS A 79 4.41 14.18 0.44
C LYS A 79 4.66 12.80 1.02
N LEU A 80 4.96 11.82 0.17
CA LEU A 80 5.31 10.48 0.65
C LEU A 80 6.61 10.50 1.45
N GLN A 81 7.62 11.23 0.98
CA GLN A 81 8.89 11.42 1.68
C GLN A 81 8.67 12.10 3.05
N ALA A 82 7.87 13.16 3.11
CA ALA A 82 7.55 13.84 4.37
C ALA A 82 6.82 12.91 5.36
N ALA A 83 5.92 12.05 4.88
CA ALA A 83 5.27 11.05 5.71
C ALA A 83 6.24 9.97 6.20
N TYR A 84 7.19 9.55 5.37
CA TYR A 84 8.25 8.61 5.74
C TYR A 84 9.22 9.19 6.78
N GLU A 85 9.57 10.46 6.65
CA GLU A 85 10.40 11.18 7.64
C GLU A 85 9.69 11.24 8.99
N ARG A 86 8.39 11.59 8.99
CA ARG A 86 7.55 11.53 10.20
C ARG A 86 7.53 10.13 10.83
N PHE A 87 7.33 9.10 10.02
CA PHE A 87 7.37 7.71 10.48
C PHE A 87 8.75 7.34 11.05
N SER A 88 9.83 7.78 10.42
CA SER A 88 11.20 7.49 10.87
C SER A 88 11.52 8.20 12.20
N ASP A 89 10.99 9.40 12.41
CA ASP A 89 11.19 10.18 13.63
C ASP A 89 10.35 9.63 14.82
N ASP A 90 9.13 9.16 14.56
CA ASP A 90 8.24 8.58 15.58
C ASP A 90 7.44 7.38 15.04
N PRO A 91 8.06 6.19 14.95
CA PRO A 91 7.38 4.99 14.45
C PRO A 91 6.17 4.60 15.31
N GLY A 92 6.32 4.73 16.64
CA GLY A 92 5.28 4.33 17.60
C GLY A 92 4.03 5.19 17.50
N GLY A 93 4.19 6.51 17.45
CA GLY A 93 3.05 7.42 17.24
C GLY A 93 2.38 7.25 15.88
N PHE A 94 3.15 6.94 14.84
CA PHE A 94 2.60 6.67 13.51
C PHE A 94 1.76 5.38 13.49
N ASP A 95 2.26 4.32 14.12
CA ASP A 95 1.54 3.05 14.27
C ASP A 95 0.26 3.18 15.09
N ASP A 96 0.31 3.96 16.17
CA ASP A 96 -0.85 4.23 17.01
C ASP A 96 -1.93 4.99 16.22
N GLU A 97 -1.58 6.02 15.44
CA GLU A 97 -2.54 6.70 14.56
C GLU A 97 -3.17 5.78 13.51
N TYR A 98 -2.35 4.92 12.88
CA TYR A 98 -2.85 3.94 11.93
C TYR A 98 -3.87 2.99 12.57
N ARG A 99 -3.55 2.48 13.77
CA ARG A 99 -4.45 1.59 14.53
C ARG A 99 -5.70 2.31 15.00
N ASP A 100 -5.60 3.56 15.41
CA ASP A 100 -6.74 4.38 15.83
C ASP A 100 -7.71 4.63 14.67
N PHE A 101 -7.21 5.02 13.50
CA PHE A 101 -8.07 5.17 12.31
C PHE A 101 -8.73 3.85 11.89
N ALA A 102 -8.00 2.73 11.94
CA ALA A 102 -8.57 1.42 11.66
C ALA A 102 -9.65 1.05 12.70
N GLY A 103 -9.41 1.35 13.97
CA GLY A 103 -10.34 1.14 15.08
C GLY A 103 -11.63 1.94 14.93
N ILE A 104 -11.53 3.23 14.60
CA ILE A 104 -12.68 4.10 14.31
C ILE A 104 -13.54 3.50 13.20
N TYR A 105 -12.92 3.04 12.11
CA TYR A 105 -13.65 2.43 10.99
C TYR A 105 -14.38 1.15 11.39
N LEU A 106 -13.71 0.26 12.13
CA LEU A 106 -14.30 -1.00 12.60
C LEU A 106 -15.48 -0.77 13.54
N GLN A 107 -15.38 0.22 14.44
CA GLN A 107 -16.47 0.60 15.34
C GLN A 107 -17.68 1.14 14.58
N GLN A 108 -17.47 1.91 13.51
CA GLN A 108 -18.55 2.54 12.78
C GLN A 108 -19.28 1.60 11.82
N TYR A 109 -18.56 0.65 11.19
CA TYR A 109 -19.11 -0.13 10.06
C TYR A 109 -19.20 -1.64 10.29
N ALA A 110 -18.61 -2.20 11.35
CA ALA A 110 -18.60 -3.65 11.62
C ALA A 110 -18.14 -4.50 10.39
N THR A 111 -17.19 -3.97 9.63
CA THR A 111 -16.71 -4.52 8.35
C THR A 111 -15.43 -5.35 8.49
N ALA A 112 -14.98 -5.95 7.38
CA ALA A 112 -13.72 -6.69 7.30
C ALA A 112 -12.46 -5.82 7.55
N ASN A 113 -11.44 -6.42 8.17
CA ASN A 113 -10.14 -5.82 8.50
C ASN A 113 -9.42 -5.16 7.31
N GLY A 114 -9.57 -5.72 6.10
CA GLY A 114 -8.98 -5.14 4.89
C GLY A 114 -9.49 -3.73 4.60
N SER A 115 -10.79 -3.47 4.80
CA SER A 115 -11.38 -2.15 4.56
C SER A 115 -10.93 -1.12 5.62
N ALA A 116 -10.80 -1.56 6.87
CA ALA A 116 -10.27 -0.73 7.95
C ALA A 116 -8.81 -0.33 7.72
N SER A 117 -7.98 -1.27 7.23
CA SER A 117 -6.58 -1.02 6.89
C SER A 117 -6.45 0.04 5.79
N ILE A 118 -7.24 -0.09 4.72
CA ILE A 118 -7.22 0.87 3.61
C ILE A 118 -7.73 2.24 4.07
N TYR A 119 -8.75 2.28 4.92
CA TYR A 119 -9.23 3.54 5.49
C TYR A 119 -8.12 4.24 6.27
N ALA A 120 -7.48 3.53 7.19
CA ALA A 120 -6.37 4.08 7.98
C ALA A 120 -5.21 4.56 7.10
N LEU A 121 -4.82 3.76 6.10
CA LEU A 121 -3.81 4.14 5.13
C LEU A 121 -4.21 5.40 4.35
N SER A 122 -5.49 5.53 4.00
CA SER A 122 -6.00 6.69 3.25
C SER A 122 -6.09 7.95 4.11
N GLN A 123 -6.27 7.83 5.43
CA GLN A 123 -6.19 8.97 6.35
C GLN A 123 -4.76 9.48 6.45
N LEU A 124 -3.78 8.57 6.59
CA LEU A 124 -2.37 8.95 6.76
C LEU A 124 -1.70 9.37 5.46
N LEU A 125 -1.91 8.60 4.38
CA LEU A 125 -1.15 8.71 3.14
C LEU A 125 -2.00 9.09 1.93
N GLY A 126 -3.30 9.33 2.07
CA GLY A 126 -4.20 9.58 0.93
C GLY A 126 -3.85 10.81 0.08
N ALA A 127 -3.05 11.73 0.61
CA ALA A 127 -2.51 12.86 -0.16
C ALA A 127 -1.30 12.47 -1.03
N SER A 128 -0.58 11.40 -0.66
CA SER A 128 0.68 10.95 -1.28
C SER A 128 0.53 9.70 -2.17
N ILE A 129 -0.53 8.91 -2.03
CA ILE A 129 -0.73 7.67 -2.78
C ILE A 129 -2.08 7.60 -3.49
N ASN A 130 -2.18 6.71 -4.47
CA ASN A 130 -3.44 6.16 -4.95
C ASN A 130 -3.53 4.70 -4.51
N VAL A 131 -4.70 4.25 -4.08
CA VAL A 131 -4.98 2.84 -3.76
C VAL A 131 -6.01 2.32 -4.74
N TYR A 132 -5.75 1.15 -5.31
CA TYR A 132 -6.66 0.43 -6.19
C TYR A 132 -6.96 -0.94 -5.60
N ARG A 133 -8.19 -1.41 -5.79
CA ARG A 133 -8.64 -2.73 -5.33
C ARG A 133 -9.08 -3.57 -6.53
N GLU A 134 -8.66 -4.83 -6.54
CA GLU A 134 -9.15 -5.83 -7.48
C GLU A 134 -10.63 -6.11 -7.23
N ASP A 135 -11.43 -6.07 -8.30
CA ASP A 135 -12.78 -6.62 -8.30
C ASP A 135 -12.74 -8.10 -8.67
N ARG A 136 -13.03 -8.94 -7.69
CA ARG A 136 -13.08 -10.39 -7.85
C ARG A 136 -14.36 -10.90 -8.50
N ASN A 137 -15.39 -10.07 -8.59
CA ASN A 137 -16.65 -10.44 -9.25
C ASN A 137 -16.56 -10.24 -10.77
N LEU A 138 -15.55 -9.53 -11.25
CA LEU A 138 -15.28 -9.37 -12.66
C LEU A 138 -14.18 -10.36 -13.06
N ASN A 139 -14.55 -11.33 -13.89
CA ASN A 139 -13.64 -12.30 -14.50
C ASN A 139 -12.57 -11.57 -15.33
N GLY A 140 -11.48 -11.12 -14.70
CA GLY A 140 -10.42 -10.42 -15.42
C GLY A 140 -9.43 -9.57 -14.60
N GLY A 141 -9.43 -9.60 -13.26
CA GLY A 141 -8.43 -8.86 -12.48
C GLY A 141 -8.49 -7.34 -12.68
N SER A 142 -9.70 -6.80 -12.86
CA SER A 142 -9.90 -5.35 -13.02
C SER A 142 -9.70 -4.63 -11.70
N TYR A 143 -9.02 -3.48 -11.73
CA TYR A 143 -8.72 -2.67 -10.55
C TYR A 143 -9.49 -1.36 -10.57
N TYR A 144 -10.05 -0.99 -9.41
CA TYR A 144 -10.82 0.24 -9.24
C TYR A 144 -10.18 1.13 -8.17
N PRO A 145 -10.14 2.46 -8.37
CA PRO A 145 -9.60 3.36 -7.38
C PRO A 145 -10.46 3.34 -6.12
N VAL A 146 -9.83 3.13 -4.97
CA VAL A 146 -10.47 3.32 -3.66
C VAL A 146 -10.58 4.82 -3.42
N LYS A 147 -11.81 5.33 -3.43
CA LYS A 147 -12.05 6.75 -3.17
C LYS A 147 -11.96 7.03 -1.67
N ASN A 148 -11.20 8.06 -1.32
CA ASN A 148 -10.99 8.54 0.05
C ASN A 148 -12.21 9.34 0.57
N THR A 149 -13.42 8.84 0.30
CA THR A 149 -14.68 9.57 0.53
C THR A 149 -15.45 8.98 1.71
N GLY A 150 -14.79 8.76 2.86
CA GLY A 150 -15.42 8.59 4.18
C GLY A 150 -16.56 7.57 4.36
N MET A 151 -16.92 6.81 3.33
CA MET A 151 -18.17 6.06 3.26
C MET A 151 -18.00 4.97 2.22
N LEU A 152 -18.22 3.74 2.69
CA LEU A 152 -18.49 2.54 1.91
C LEU A 152 -17.55 2.35 0.70
N ILE A 153 -16.65 1.37 0.83
CA ILE A 153 -16.23 0.57 -0.32
C ILE A 153 -17.44 -0.29 -0.74
N THR A 154 -18.58 0.34 -1.04
CA THR A 154 -19.62 -0.31 -1.82
C THR A 154 -19.00 -0.56 -3.18
N PRO A 155 -19.02 -1.80 -3.69
CA PRO A 155 -18.83 -2.02 -5.11
C PRO A 155 -19.70 -1.00 -5.82
N LEU A 156 -19.18 -0.37 -6.88
CA LEU A 156 -20.05 0.32 -7.82
C LEU A 156 -21.06 -0.73 -8.28
N ASN A 157 -22.26 -0.69 -7.72
CA ASN A 157 -23.38 -1.46 -8.23
C ASN A 157 -23.56 -0.95 -9.65
N CYS A 158 -23.10 -1.73 -10.62
CA CYS A 158 -23.59 -1.63 -11.98
C CYS A 158 -25.10 -1.84 -11.88
N GLN A 159 -25.86 -0.76 -12.07
CA GLN A 159 -27.25 -0.86 -12.51
C GLN A 159 -27.27 -1.35 -13.96
#